data_AF-A0A942GX68-F1
#
_entry.id   AF-A0A942GX68-F1
#
_cell.length_a   1.000
_cell.length_b   1.000
_cell.length_c   1.000
_cell.angle_alpha   90.00
_cell.angle_beta   90.00
_cell.angle_gamma   90.00
#
_symmetry.space_group_name_H-M   'P 1'
#
loop_
_entity.id
_entity.type
_entity.pdbx_description
1 polymer ?
#
loop_
_entity_poly.entity_id
_entity_poly.type
_entity_poly.pdbx_seq_one_letter_code
_entity_poly.pdbx_strand_id
1 'polypeptide(L)'
;MNQRKAFTLVEILIVAAVIAVLCAIAIPNFTSSRGRTSRDSCLRGLKALRSAKDQFAYDRNLRPGDSLDAQEAWASYSRNPFPTCPAGGVITAGNVGQDPTCSLSGGSFPHALPTVEQSTDGTKLKGKWREDENDD
;
A
#
# COMPACT_ATOMS: atom_id res chain seq x y z
N MET A 1 -5.40 6.38 -56.91
CA MET A 1 -3.93 6.28 -57.00
C MET A 1 -3.39 6.32 -55.58
N ASN A 2 -3.03 5.15 -55.01
CA ASN A 2 -2.69 5.04 -53.60
C ASN A 2 -1.20 5.34 -53.41
N GLN A 3 -0.90 6.56 -52.96
CA GLN A 3 0.42 7.01 -52.56
C GLN A 3 0.83 6.27 -51.29
N ARG A 4 1.51 5.12 -51.42
CA ARG A 4 2.14 4.45 -50.28
C ARG A 4 3.40 5.24 -49.91
N LYS A 5 3.33 6.01 -48.82
CA LYS A 5 4.51 6.59 -48.18
C LYS A 5 5.34 5.45 -47.60
N ALA A 6 6.51 5.21 -48.16
CA ALA A 6 7.49 4.30 -47.58
C ALA A 6 8.18 5.03 -46.42
N PHE A 7 8.09 4.47 -45.21
CA PHE A 7 8.89 4.94 -44.07
C PHE A 7 10.37 4.72 -44.36
N THR A 8 11.19 5.75 -44.13
CA THR A 8 12.64 5.60 -44.26
C THR A 8 13.17 4.78 -43.08
N LEU A 9 14.15 3.89 -43.30
CA LEU A 9 14.78 3.12 -42.22
C LEU A 9 15.39 4.04 -41.14
N VAL A 10 15.87 5.21 -41.54
CA VAL A 10 16.43 6.24 -40.65
C VAL A 10 15.38 6.80 -39.68
N GLU A 11 14.16 7.01 -40.16
CA GLU A 11 13.06 7.55 -39.35
C GLU A 11 12.62 6.56 -38.26
N ILE A 12 12.62 5.26 -38.56
CA ILE A 12 12.38 4.24 -37.53
C ILE A 12 13.57 4.14 -36.56
N LEU A 13 14.81 4.31 -37.03
CA LEU A 13 16.02 4.21 -36.20
C LEU A 13 16.07 5.31 -35.13
N ILE A 14 15.82 6.57 -35.48
CA ILE A 14 15.83 7.67 -34.51
C ILE A 14 14.69 7.54 -33.49
N VAL A 15 13.51 7.09 -33.92
CA VAL A 15 12.36 6.87 -33.03
C VAL A 15 12.67 5.76 -32.02
N ALA A 16 13.23 4.64 -32.48
CA ALA A 16 13.64 3.54 -31.59
C ALA A 16 14.72 3.98 -30.59
N ALA A 17 15.68 4.81 -31.02
CA ALA A 17 16.73 5.33 -30.15
C ALA A 17 16.17 6.20 -29.01
N VAL A 18 15.22 7.11 -29.31
CA VAL A 18 14.59 7.96 -28.29
C VAL A 18 13.74 7.13 -27.32
N ILE A 19 12.95 6.18 -27.82
CA ILE A 19 12.13 5.29 -26.98
C ILE A 19 13.02 4.48 -26.01
N ALA A 20 14.18 3.99 -26.47
CA ALA A 20 15.10 3.23 -25.63
C ALA A 20 15.62 4.05 -24.43
N VAL A 21 15.99 5.32 -24.65
CA VAL A 21 16.45 6.22 -23.58
C VAL A 21 15.33 6.50 -22.58
N LEU A 22 14.10 6.74 -23.05
CA LEU A 22 12.95 6.97 -22.17
C LEU A 22 12.63 5.73 -21.31
N CYS A 23 12.61 4.54 -21.91
CA CYS A 23 12.36 3.28 -21.19
C CYS A 23 13.43 2.98 -20.14
N ALA A 24 14.70 3.29 -20.42
CA ALA A 24 15.80 3.06 -19.47
C ALA A 24 15.60 3.80 -18.14
N ILE A 25 15.04 5.00 -18.16
CA ILE A 25 14.76 5.79 -16.95
C ILE A 25 13.39 5.44 -16.34
N ALA A 26 12.38 5.16 -17.17
CA ALA A 26 11.02 4.94 -16.72
C ALA A 26 10.82 3.58 -16.00
N ILE A 27 11.40 2.50 -16.53
CA ILE A 27 11.24 1.13 -15.99
C ILE A 27 11.71 1.00 -14.53
N PRO A 28 12.92 1.46 -14.12
CA PRO A 28 13.38 1.26 -12.74
C PRO A 28 12.52 2.01 -11.72
N ASN A 29 11.94 3.15 -12.09
CA ASN A 29 11.07 3.92 -11.20
C ASN A 29 9.70 3.24 -11.04
N PHE A 30 9.14 2.69 -12.13
CA PHE A 30 7.82 2.06 -12.12
C PHE A 30 7.74 0.85 -11.18
N THR A 31 8.79 0.01 -11.13
CA THR A 31 8.81 -1.20 -10.29
C THR A 31 8.80 -0.86 -8.79
N SER A 32 9.58 0.15 -8.39
CA SER A 32 9.68 0.59 -6.99
C SER A 32 8.39 1.25 -6.50
N SER A 33 7.75 2.07 -7.34
CA SER A 33 6.48 2.73 -7.03
C SER A 33 5.35 1.72 -6.80
N ARG A 34 5.33 0.63 -7.59
CA ARG A 34 4.33 -0.44 -7.45
C ARG A 34 4.45 -1.16 -6.11
N GLY A 35 5.67 -1.53 -5.71
CA GLY A 35 5.93 -2.20 -4.42
C GLY A 35 5.49 -1.37 -3.22
N ARG A 36 5.81 -0.06 -3.22
CA ARG A 36 5.37 0.88 -2.17
C ARG A 36 3.86 1.05 -2.14
N THR A 37 3.22 1.19 -3.30
CA THR A 37 1.76 1.33 -3.39
C THR A 37 1.04 0.08 -2.87
N SER A 38 1.52 -1.11 -3.22
CA SER A 38 0.96 -2.36 -2.72
C SER A 38 1.09 -2.48 -1.20
N ARG A 39 2.25 -2.11 -0.66
CA ARG A 39 2.48 -2.05 0.80
C ARG A 39 1.52 -1.07 1.48
N ASP A 40 1.43 0.15 0.96
CA ASP A 40 0.62 1.19 1.58
C ASP A 40 -0.87 0.83 1.58
N SER A 41 -1.37 0.20 0.51
CA SER A 41 -2.74 -0.31 0.47
C SER A 41 -2.97 -1.44 1.48
N CYS A 42 -2.03 -2.38 1.59
CA CYS A 42 -2.11 -3.45 2.61
C CYS A 42 -2.12 -2.85 4.02
N LEU A 43 -1.24 -1.89 4.30
CA LEU A 43 -1.12 -1.23 5.59
C LEU A 43 -2.38 -0.43 5.96
N ARG A 44 -3.05 0.21 4.99
CA ARG A 44 -4.37 0.84 5.21
C ARG A 44 -5.41 -0.20 5.62
N GLY A 45 -5.44 -1.35 4.95
CA GLY A 45 -6.32 -2.46 5.30
C GLY A 45 -6.07 -2.99 6.72
N LEU A 46 -4.80 -3.21 7.09
CA LEU A 46 -4.41 -3.66 8.44
C LEU A 46 -4.83 -2.65 9.52
N LYS A 47 -4.61 -1.35 9.29
CA LYS A 47 -5.02 -0.29 10.24
C LYS A 47 -6.54 -0.22 10.41
N ALA A 48 -7.27 -0.30 9.30
CA ALA A 48 -8.74 -0.33 9.35
C ALA A 48 -9.23 -1.57 10.11
N LEU A 49 -8.63 -2.74 9.86
CA LEU A 49 -9.00 -3.98 10.54
C LEU A 49 -8.71 -3.90 12.03
N ARG A 50 -7.55 -3.37 12.42
CA ARG A 50 -7.21 -3.13 13.83
C ARG A 50 -8.26 -2.27 14.52
N SER A 51 -8.62 -1.14 13.92
CA SER A 51 -9.64 -0.24 14.47
C SER A 51 -11.00 -0.92 14.59
N ALA A 52 -11.41 -1.72 13.60
CA ALA A 52 -12.67 -2.47 13.64
C ALA A 52 -12.68 -3.53 14.75
N LYS A 53 -11.57 -4.24 14.92
CA LYS A 53 -11.40 -5.22 16.02
C LYS A 53 -11.47 -4.55 17.39
N ASP A 54 -10.75 -3.44 17.56
CA ASP A 54 -10.67 -2.73 18.83
C ASP A 54 -12.05 -2.19 19.22
N GLN A 55 -12.81 -1.65 18.25
CA GLN A 55 -14.19 -1.23 18.47
C GLN A 55 -15.12 -2.41 18.79
N PHE A 56 -15.00 -3.53 18.05
CA PHE A 56 -15.79 -4.73 18.31
C PHE A 56 -15.55 -5.29 19.72
N ALA A 57 -14.29 -5.34 20.13
CA ALA A 57 -13.90 -5.78 21.45
C ALA A 57 -14.46 -4.87 22.54
N TYR A 58 -14.44 -3.56 22.31
CA TYR A 58 -15.02 -2.58 23.24
C TYR A 58 -16.54 -2.77 23.38
N ASP A 59 -17.28 -2.85 22.27
CA ASP A 59 -18.74 -2.98 22.29
C ASP A 59 -19.20 -4.32 22.88
N ARG A 60 -18.39 -5.38 22.75
CA ARG A 60 -18.67 -6.72 23.28
C ARG A 60 -18.02 -7.00 24.65
N ASN A 61 -17.35 -6.03 25.26
CA ASN A 61 -16.61 -6.18 26.52
C ASN A 61 -15.62 -7.37 26.51
N LEU A 62 -14.99 -7.63 25.36
CA LEU A 62 -14.02 -8.72 25.21
C LEU A 62 -12.68 -8.33 25.84
N ARG A 63 -12.01 -9.29 26.46
CA ARG A 63 -10.71 -9.09 27.12
C ARG A 63 -9.57 -9.35 26.12
N PRO A 64 -8.40 -8.73 26.32
CA PRO A 64 -7.21 -9.08 25.56
C PRO A 64 -6.93 -10.59 25.66
N GLY A 65 -6.76 -11.26 24.51
CA GLY A 65 -6.58 -12.71 24.42
C GLY A 65 -7.83 -13.50 24.07
N ASP A 66 -9.04 -12.92 24.18
CA ASP A 66 -10.26 -13.59 23.74
C ASP A 66 -10.27 -13.80 22.22
N SER A 67 -10.85 -14.93 21.79
CA SER A 67 -11.08 -15.20 20.38
C SER A 67 -12.21 -14.30 19.87
N LEU A 68 -11.97 -13.62 18.74
CA LEU A 68 -12.98 -12.82 18.04
C LEU A 68 -13.11 -13.31 16.60
N ASP A 69 -14.31 -13.26 16.05
CA ASP A 69 -14.51 -13.44 14.62
C ASP A 69 -14.17 -12.14 13.90
N ALA A 70 -13.04 -12.16 13.19
CA ALA A 70 -12.56 -10.99 12.45
C ALA A 70 -13.48 -10.61 11.28
N GLN A 71 -14.20 -11.58 10.71
CA GLN A 71 -15.14 -11.34 9.64
C GLN A 71 -16.35 -10.55 10.15
N GLU A 72 -16.89 -10.95 11.31
CA GLU A 72 -18.02 -10.25 11.96
C GLU A 72 -17.61 -8.88 12.48
N ALA A 73 -16.43 -8.79 13.11
CA ALA A 73 -15.89 -7.51 13.57
C ALA A 73 -15.72 -6.54 12.40
N TRP A 74 -15.19 -7.00 11.27
CA TRP A 74 -15.06 -6.18 10.08
C TRP A 74 -16.41 -5.77 9.49
N ALA A 75 -17.36 -6.70 9.35
CA ALA A 75 -18.68 -6.42 8.80
C ALA A 75 -19.49 -5.42 9.62
N SER A 76 -19.23 -5.33 10.93
CA SER A 76 -19.92 -4.41 11.84
C SER A 76 -19.47 -2.95 11.68
N TYR A 77 -18.20 -2.71 11.36
CA TYR A 77 -17.62 -1.34 11.32
C TYR A 77 -17.09 -0.92 9.95
N SER A 78 -17.19 -1.77 8.93
CA SER A 78 -16.74 -1.48 7.57
C SER A 78 -17.81 -1.85 6.55
N ARG A 79 -18.09 -0.92 5.63
CA ARG A 79 -18.93 -1.17 4.45
C ARG A 79 -18.18 -1.85 3.30
N ASN A 80 -16.85 -1.90 3.38
CA ASN A 80 -16.02 -2.47 2.33
C ASN A 80 -15.86 -3.98 2.54
N PRO A 81 -15.56 -4.76 1.48
CA PRO A 81 -15.19 -6.16 1.65
C PRO A 81 -13.95 -6.29 2.55
N PHE A 82 -13.78 -7.49 3.14
CA PHE A 82 -12.63 -7.79 3.99
C PHE A 82 -11.32 -7.42 3.28
N PRO A 83 -10.38 -6.73 3.96
CA PRO A 83 -9.19 -6.22 3.30
C PRO A 83 -8.34 -7.39 2.79
N THR A 84 -7.91 -7.30 1.54
CA THR A 84 -6.97 -8.24 0.93
C THR A 84 -5.68 -7.51 0.58
N CYS A 85 -4.55 -8.22 0.65
CA CYS A 85 -3.28 -7.64 0.24
C CYS A 85 -3.17 -7.66 -1.28
N PRO A 86 -2.94 -6.52 -1.97
CA PRO A 86 -2.79 -6.49 -3.43
C PRO A 86 -1.54 -7.21 -3.94
N ALA A 87 -0.60 -7.55 -3.04
CA ALA A 87 0.56 -8.38 -3.36
C ALA A 87 0.32 -9.89 -3.15
N GLY A 88 -0.91 -10.30 -2.82
CA GLY A 88 -1.27 -11.71 -2.60
C GLY A 88 -1.00 -12.24 -1.18
N GLY A 89 -0.68 -11.37 -0.23
CA GLY A 89 -0.52 -11.73 1.17
C GLY A 89 -1.86 -12.03 1.86
N VAL A 90 -1.84 -12.93 2.84
CA VAL A 90 -2.99 -13.25 3.68
C VAL A 90 -2.94 -12.37 4.92
N ILE A 91 -4.05 -11.69 5.21
CA ILE A 91 -4.20 -10.87 6.41
C ILE A 91 -4.78 -11.75 7.53
N THR A 92 -4.09 -11.80 8.66
CA THR A 92 -4.50 -12.52 9.86
C THR A 92 -4.81 -11.52 10.96
N ALA A 93 -6.05 -11.52 11.44
CA ALA A 93 -6.48 -10.58 12.48
C ALA A 93 -5.80 -10.81 13.83
N GLY A 94 -5.68 -12.07 14.27
CA GLY A 94 -5.29 -12.42 15.64
C GLY A 94 -6.38 -12.12 16.68
N ASN A 95 -6.15 -12.54 17.92
CA ASN A 95 -7.08 -12.33 19.05
C ASN A 95 -7.22 -10.85 19.44
N VAL A 96 -8.10 -10.56 20.41
CA VAL A 96 -8.26 -9.19 20.94
C VAL A 96 -6.92 -8.73 21.52
N GLY A 97 -6.51 -7.51 21.19
CA GLY A 97 -5.24 -6.92 21.62
C GLY A 97 -4.00 -7.38 20.85
N GLN A 98 -4.15 -8.33 19.91
CA GLN A 98 -3.08 -8.66 18.95
C GLN A 98 -3.24 -7.81 17.69
N ASP A 99 -2.12 -7.30 17.20
CA ASP A 99 -2.08 -6.56 15.94
C ASP A 99 -2.37 -7.47 14.75
N PRO A 100 -3.21 -7.04 13.79
CA PRO A 100 -3.39 -7.80 12.56
C PRO A 100 -2.09 -7.81 11.75
N THR A 101 -1.71 -8.99 11.28
CA THR A 101 -0.49 -9.22 10.53
C THR A 101 -0.80 -9.62 9.08
N CYS A 102 0.18 -9.44 8.20
CA CYS A 102 0.14 -9.96 6.84
C CYS A 102 1.26 -10.99 6.68
N SER A 103 1.03 -12.05 5.90
CA SER A 103 2.05 -13.06 5.60
C SER A 103 3.29 -12.50 4.88
N LEU A 104 3.17 -11.34 4.24
CA LEU A 104 4.24 -10.63 3.54
C LEU A 104 4.96 -9.61 4.43
N SER A 105 5.30 -9.99 5.66
CA SER A 105 5.99 -9.12 6.61
C SER A 105 7.48 -8.93 6.31
N GLY A 106 8.08 -9.77 5.46
CA GLY A 106 9.49 -9.69 5.04
C GLY A 106 9.73 -9.02 3.67
N GLY A 107 10.97 -8.56 3.43
CA GLY A 107 11.43 -8.02 2.13
C GLY A 107 11.71 -6.51 2.13
N SER A 108 12.06 -5.95 0.96
CA SER A 108 12.37 -4.52 0.78
C SER A 108 11.18 -3.59 1.03
N PHE A 109 9.96 -4.12 1.03
CA PHE A 109 8.71 -3.42 1.34
C PHE A 109 7.86 -4.25 2.30
N PRO A 110 8.17 -4.25 3.62
CA PRO A 110 7.46 -5.09 4.57
C PRO A 110 6.00 -4.65 4.72
N HIS A 111 5.07 -5.60 4.61
CA HIS A 111 3.63 -5.39 4.82
C HIS A 111 3.24 -5.60 6.28
N ALA A 112 3.97 -4.98 7.21
CA ALA A 112 3.68 -5.03 8.63
C ALA A 112 3.22 -3.66 9.14
N LEU A 113 2.34 -3.66 10.14
CA LEU A 113 2.06 -2.45 10.90
C LEU A 113 3.35 -2.00 11.60
N PRO A 114 3.66 -0.68 11.62
CA PRO A 114 4.73 -0.19 12.47
C PRO A 114 4.36 -0.50 13.91
N THR A 115 5.20 -1.27 14.61
CA THR A 115 5.06 -1.42 16.07
C THR A 115 5.20 -0.05 16.72
N VAL A 116 4.57 0.14 17.87
CA VAL A 116 4.53 1.43 18.61
C VAL A 116 5.95 1.97 18.90
N GLU A 117 6.98 1.13 18.88
CA GLU A 117 8.38 1.57 19.00
C GLU A 117 8.94 2.33 17.80
N GLN A 118 8.33 2.27 16.61
CA GLN A 118 8.88 2.91 15.39
C GLN A 118 8.37 4.33 15.14
N SER A 119 7.55 4.89 16.03
CA SER A 119 7.06 6.28 15.92
C SER A 119 7.89 7.29 16.72
N THR A 120 8.92 6.86 17.46
CA THR A 120 9.80 7.75 18.25
C THR A 120 11.01 8.26 17.46
N ASP A 121 11.25 7.77 16.23
CA ASP A 121 12.27 8.33 15.36
C ASP A 121 11.72 9.58 14.66
N GLY A 122 11.84 10.73 15.34
CA GLY A 122 11.45 12.08 14.90
C GLY A 122 12.07 12.56 13.58
N THR A 123 12.75 11.68 12.85
CA THR A 123 13.47 11.99 11.60
C THR A 123 12.60 11.82 10.35
N LYS A 124 11.40 11.21 10.44
CA LYS A 124 10.53 10.89 9.27
C LYS A 124 9.21 11.65 9.17
N LEU A 125 8.92 12.58 10.08
CA LEU A 125 7.79 13.53 9.96
C LEU A 125 8.22 14.92 9.46
N LYS A 126 9.53 15.19 9.35
CA LYS A 126 10.07 16.53 9.06
C LYS A 126 10.00 16.97 7.59
N GLY A 127 9.17 16.32 6.76
CA GLY A 127 9.13 16.58 5.31
C GLY A 127 7.75 16.58 4.66
N LYS A 128 6.64 16.61 5.44
CA LYS A 128 5.30 16.55 4.82
C LYS A 128 4.26 17.47 5.46
N TRP A 129 4.65 18.66 5.91
CA TRP A 129 3.73 19.78 6.18
C TRP A 129 4.50 21.12 6.08
N ARG A 130 4.88 21.55 4.87
CA ARG A 130 5.48 22.88 4.69
C ARG A 130 4.94 23.54 3.40
N GLU A 131 4.13 24.57 3.66
CA GLU A 131 3.70 25.74 2.87
C GLU A 131 3.01 25.56 1.52
N ASP A 132 1.68 25.67 1.49
CA ASP A 132 0.92 26.12 0.30
C ASP A 132 -0.31 27.00 0.66
N GLU A 133 -0.39 27.59 1.87
CA GLU A 133 -1.60 28.34 2.27
C GLU A 133 -1.26 29.53 3.17
N ASN A 134 -0.66 30.57 2.58
CA ASN A 134 -0.75 31.99 2.99
C ASN A 134 0.08 32.84 2.02
N ASP A 135 -0.55 33.25 0.91
CA ASP A 135 -0.15 34.41 0.09
C ASP A 135 -1.38 35.34 0.03
N ASP A 136 -1.44 36.26 0.98
CA ASP A 136 -2.17 37.56 0.92
C ASP A 136 -1.15 38.67 0.62
#